data_AF-A0A1C5SZH3-F1
#
_entry.id   AF-A0A1C5SZH3-F1
#
_cell.length_a   1.000
_cell.length_b   1.000
_cell.length_c   1.000
_cell.angle_alpha   90.00
_cell.angle_beta   90.00
_cell.angle_gamma   90.00
#
_symmetry.space_group_name_H-M   'P 1'
#
loop_
_entity.id
_entity.type
_entity.pdbx_description
1 polymer ?
#
loop_
_entity_poly.entity_id
_entity_poly.type
_entity_poly.pdbx_seq_one_letter_code
_entity_poly.pdbx_strand_id
1 'polypeptide(L)'
;MLQFLTEWGYWGMFISAFLAGTVLPFSSEAVLLACIGLGLDPVLSTLSTTAGNALGGLTCYWIGHLGKMEWIEKYLGVKKKQMDKAERFIKGKGSWIAFLSFLPVIGDAILVVLGLMRANAIIVAISMTLGKLARYAILVATTLKLISL
;
A
#
# COMPACT_ATOMS: atom_id res chain seq x y z
N MET A 1 -4.49 3.79 18.90
CA MET A 1 -3.48 3.55 17.83
C MET A 1 -2.07 3.72 18.35
N LEU A 2 -1.70 4.90 18.88
CA LEU A 2 -0.40 5.10 19.53
C LEU A 2 -0.13 4.05 20.61
N GLN A 3 -1.07 3.80 21.53
CA GLN A 3 -0.96 2.73 22.55
C GLN A 3 -0.69 1.33 21.97
N PHE A 4 -1.34 0.95 20.85
CA PHE A 4 -1.10 -0.33 20.17
C PHE A 4 0.29 -0.39 19.52
N LEU A 5 0.77 0.74 18.98
CA LEU A 5 2.11 0.87 18.41
C LEU A 5 3.21 0.88 19.49
N THR A 6 2.93 1.45 20.66
CA THR A 6 3.87 1.49 21.80
C THR A 6 3.98 0.12 22.48
N GLU A 7 2.89 -0.64 22.57
CA GLU A 7 2.90 -1.98 23.18
C GLU A 7 3.38 -3.08 22.23
N TRP A 8 3.06 -3.00 20.92
CA TRP A 8 3.38 -4.05 19.94
C TRP A 8 4.52 -3.68 18.99
N GLY A 9 5.06 -2.46 19.06
CA GLY A 9 6.18 -1.99 18.25
C GLY A 9 5.97 -2.21 16.75
N TYR A 10 6.89 -2.97 16.14
CA TYR A 10 6.88 -3.32 14.72
C TYR A 10 5.63 -4.12 14.28
N TRP A 11 5.05 -4.95 15.16
CA TRP A 11 3.84 -5.72 14.84
C TRP A 11 2.61 -4.84 14.72
N GLY A 12 2.45 -3.89 15.63
CA GLY A 12 1.37 -2.90 15.53
C GLY A 12 1.47 -2.08 14.25
N MET A 13 2.70 -1.80 13.84
CA MET A 13 3.02 -1.07 12.63
C MET A 13 2.69 -1.86 11.36
N PHE A 14 3.04 -3.15 11.33
CA PHE A 14 2.70 -4.07 10.26
C PHE A 14 1.17 -4.19 10.08
N ILE A 15 0.43 -4.43 11.17
CA ILE A 15 -1.04 -4.57 11.14
C ILE A 15 -1.67 -3.27 10.65
N SER A 16 -1.19 -2.14 11.16
CA SER A 16 -1.68 -0.83 10.72
C SER A 16 -1.41 -0.59 9.22
N ALA A 17 -0.22 -0.93 8.74
CA ALA A 17 0.15 -0.75 7.34
C ALA A 17 -0.62 -1.70 6.41
N PHE A 18 -0.95 -2.90 6.89
CA PHE A 18 -1.82 -3.85 6.20
C PHE A 18 -3.23 -3.30 6.03
N LEU A 19 -3.85 -2.81 7.12
CA LEU A 19 -5.19 -2.22 7.07
C LEU A 19 -5.25 -0.98 6.16
N ALA A 20 -4.23 -0.12 6.25
CA ALA A 20 -4.04 1.04 5.38
C ALA A 20 -3.88 0.63 3.90
N GLY A 21 -3.19 -0.48 3.63
CA GLY A 21 -2.99 -0.98 2.27
C GLY A 21 -4.16 -1.77 1.68
N THR A 22 -5.26 -1.98 2.42
CA THR A 22 -6.38 -2.84 1.98
C THR A 22 -7.68 -2.06 1.77
N VAL A 23 -8.17 -1.35 2.79
CA VAL A 23 -9.56 -0.83 2.78
C VAL A 23 -9.68 0.56 3.40
N LEU A 24 -8.90 0.79 4.45
CA LEU A 24 -9.14 1.94 5.30
C LEU A 24 -8.34 3.12 4.79
N PRO A 25 -8.91 4.34 4.79
CA PRO A 25 -8.19 5.58 4.49
C PRO A 25 -7.24 5.94 5.65
N PHE A 26 -6.40 4.99 6.04
CA PHE A 26 -5.33 5.18 7.00
C PHE A 26 -4.05 5.50 6.24
N SER A 27 -3.37 6.56 6.66
CA SER A 27 -2.07 6.92 6.13
C SER A 27 -1.01 6.04 6.80
N SER A 28 -0.54 5.01 6.10
CA SER A 28 0.62 4.21 6.54
C SER A 28 1.88 5.06 6.73
N GLU A 29 1.94 6.21 6.04
CA GLU A 29 3.00 7.19 6.16
C GLU A 29 2.97 7.90 7.52
N ALA A 30 1.80 8.36 7.98
CA ALA A 30 1.67 9.01 9.28
C ALA A 30 2.10 8.08 10.43
N VAL A 31 1.77 6.79 10.32
CA VAL A 31 2.14 5.76 11.30
C VAL A 31 3.64 5.51 11.31
N LEU A 32 4.25 5.37 10.12
CA LEU A 32 5.70 5.22 9.97
C LEU A 32 6.46 6.41 10.58
N LEU A 33 6.04 7.64 10.25
CA LEU A 33 6.67 8.85 10.77
C LEU A 33 6.51 8.99 12.29
N ALA A 34 5.32 8.68 12.82
CA ALA A 34 5.08 8.71 14.26
C ALA A 34 5.99 7.72 15.00
N CYS A 35 6.17 6.51 14.48
CA CYS A 35 7.02 5.50 15.12
C CYS A 35 8.51 5.90 15.10
N ILE A 36 8.98 6.48 14.00
CA ILE A 36 10.34 7.03 13.92
C ILE A 36 10.51 8.17 14.92
N GLY A 37 9.52 9.06 15.03
CA GLY A 37 9.53 10.14 16.04
C GLY A 37 9.50 9.65 17.49
N LEU A 38 8.96 8.45 17.73
CA LEU A 38 8.98 7.76 19.04
C LEU A 38 10.30 7.01 19.31
N GLY A 39 11.26 7.07 18.39
CA GLY A 39 12.60 6.49 18.56
C GLY A 39 12.74 5.05 18.06
N LEU A 40 11.78 4.51 17.29
CA LEU A 40 11.95 3.20 16.65
C LEU A 40 12.96 3.29 15.50
N ASP A 41 13.72 2.20 15.30
CA ASP A 41 14.68 2.10 14.20
C ASP A 41 14.00 2.37 12.84
N PRO A 42 14.48 3.36 12.05
CA PRO A 42 13.86 3.73 10.78
C PRO A 42 13.86 2.61 9.73
N VAL A 43 14.86 1.73 9.74
CA VAL A 43 14.99 0.65 8.75
C VAL A 43 13.96 -0.44 9.02
N LEU A 44 13.90 -0.95 10.25
CA LEU A 44 12.91 -1.95 10.67
C LEU A 44 11.48 -1.43 10.56
N SER A 45 11.28 -0.16 10.88
CA SER A 45 10.02 0.55 10.69
C SER A 45 9.61 0.55 9.21
N THR A 46 10.53 0.91 8.32
CA THR A 46 10.28 0.91 6.87
C THR A 46 9.95 -0.48 6.35
N LEU A 47 10.70 -1.51 6.75
CA LEU A 47 10.47 -2.89 6.34
C LEU A 47 9.12 -3.41 6.81
N SER A 48 8.78 -3.17 8.09
CA SER A 48 7.49 -3.59 8.67
C SER A 48 6.30 -2.93 7.98
N THR A 49 6.40 -1.63 7.69
CA THR A 49 5.36 -0.90 6.94
C THR A 49 5.22 -1.45 5.53
N THR A 50 6.35 -1.67 4.85
CA THR A 50 6.36 -2.17 3.48
C THR A 50 5.72 -3.54 3.40
N ALA A 51 6.07 -4.45 4.32
CA ALA A 51 5.52 -5.80 4.37
C ALA A 51 4.01 -5.80 4.61
N GLY A 52 3.53 -5.04 5.60
CA GLY A 52 2.10 -4.91 5.88
C GLY A 52 1.34 -4.35 4.67
N ASN A 53 1.82 -3.25 4.11
CA ASN A 53 1.15 -2.60 2.98
C ASN A 53 1.23 -3.42 1.69
N ALA A 54 2.30 -4.20 1.47
CA ALA A 54 2.40 -5.13 0.36
C ALA A 54 1.33 -6.23 0.48
N LEU A 55 1.13 -6.81 1.66
CA LEU A 55 0.09 -7.80 1.91
C LEU A 55 -1.32 -7.21 1.76
N GLY A 56 -1.54 -5.97 2.19
CA GLY A 56 -2.82 -5.28 1.98
C GLY A 56 -3.11 -5.11 0.49
N GLY A 57 -2.10 -4.67 -0.28
CA GLY A 57 -2.25 -4.52 -1.73
C GLY A 57 -2.43 -5.85 -2.47
N LEU A 58 -1.81 -6.93 -2.01
CA LEU A 58 -2.09 -8.27 -2.52
C LEU A 58 -3.54 -8.67 -2.25
N THR A 59 -4.09 -8.32 -1.10
CA THR A 59 -5.51 -8.57 -0.78
C THR A 59 -6.43 -7.85 -1.78
N CYS A 60 -6.13 -6.58 -2.12
CA CYS A 60 -6.85 -5.85 -3.17
C CYS A 60 -6.76 -6.55 -4.54
N TYR A 61 -5.56 -6.98 -4.92
CA TYR A 61 -5.34 -7.74 -6.16
C TYR A 61 -6.16 -9.04 -6.18
N TRP A 62 -6.17 -9.81 -5.08
CA TRP A 62 -6.91 -11.06 -4.98
C TRP A 62 -8.42 -10.85 -5.02
N ILE A 63 -8.94 -9.81 -4.35
CA ILE A 63 -10.36 -9.45 -4.43
C ILE A 63 -10.73 -9.08 -5.87
N GLY A 64 -9.87 -8.34 -6.57
CA GLY A 64 -10.01 -8.08 -8.01
C GLY A 64 -10.00 -9.37 -8.84
N HIS A 65 -9.09 -10.29 -8.54
CA HIS A 65 -8.95 -11.57 -9.23
C HIS A 65 -10.18 -12.48 -9.13
N LEU A 66 -10.92 -12.40 -8.02
CA LEU A 66 -12.19 -13.10 -7.84
C LEU A 66 -13.30 -12.59 -8.76
N GLY A 67 -13.17 -11.40 -9.35
CA GLY A 67 -14.11 -10.87 -10.35
C GLY A 67 -15.45 -10.40 -9.79
N LYS A 68 -15.63 -10.32 -8.47
CA LYS A 68 -16.89 -9.94 -7.83
C LYS A 68 -16.95 -8.43 -7.63
N MET A 69 -17.56 -7.71 -8.58
CA MET A 69 -17.68 -6.24 -8.52
C MET A 69 -18.39 -5.74 -7.25
N GLU A 70 -19.39 -6.48 -6.75
CA GLU A 70 -20.06 -6.16 -5.49
C GLU A 70 -19.11 -6.18 -4.29
N TRP A 71 -18.13 -7.08 -4.29
CA TRP A 71 -17.14 -7.17 -3.21
C TRP A 71 -16.13 -6.03 -3.30
N ILE A 72 -15.74 -5.63 -4.50
CA ILE A 72 -14.83 -4.52 -4.72
C ILE A 72 -15.45 -3.22 -4.19
N GLU A 73 -16.71 -2.95 -4.52
CA GLU A 73 -17.38 -1.73 -4.05
C GLU A 73 -17.66 -1.78 -2.54
N LYS A 74 -18.12 -2.93 -2.02
CA LYS A 74 -18.48 -3.09 -0.60
C LYS A 74 -17.27 -3.12 0.34
N TYR A 75 -16.22 -3.87 0.00
CA TYR A 75 -15.10 -4.11 0.90
C TYR A 75 -13.91 -3.18 0.63
N LEU A 76 -13.65 -2.79 -0.61
CA LEU A 76 -12.52 -1.91 -0.94
C LEU A 76 -12.94 -0.45 -1.10
N GLY A 77 -14.25 -0.17 -1.17
CA GLY A 77 -14.76 1.19 -1.41
C GLY A 77 -14.37 1.78 -2.77
N VAL A 78 -13.83 0.95 -3.68
CA VAL A 78 -13.35 1.40 -4.98
C VAL A 78 -14.56 1.59 -5.90
N LYS A 79 -14.85 2.85 -6.22
CA LYS A 79 -15.99 3.20 -7.09
C LYS A 79 -15.68 2.87 -8.54
N LYS A 80 -16.71 2.56 -9.33
CA LYS A 80 -16.61 2.31 -10.78
C LYS A 80 -15.78 3.37 -11.53
N LYS A 81 -15.95 4.65 -11.19
CA LYS A 81 -15.17 5.77 -11.78
C LYS A 81 -13.66 5.66 -11.52
N GLN A 82 -13.23 5.14 -10.37
CA GLN A 82 -11.82 4.90 -10.07
C GLN A 82 -11.29 3.71 -10.86
N MET A 83 -12.11 2.66 -11.00
CA MET A 83 -11.77 1.50 -11.83
C MET A 83 -11.63 1.88 -13.30
N ASP A 84 -12.58 2.64 -13.87
CA ASP A 84 -12.52 3.10 -15.27
C ASP A 84 -11.26 3.95 -15.53
N LYS A 85 -10.87 4.80 -14.56
CA LYS A 85 -9.62 5.56 -14.63
C LYS A 85 -8.40 4.64 -14.58
N ALA A 86 -8.38 3.69 -13.66
CA ALA A 86 -7.28 2.73 -13.54
C ALA A 86 -7.16 1.86 -14.80
N GLU A 87 -8.26 1.37 -15.35
CA GLU A 87 -8.27 0.57 -16.60
C GLU A 87 -7.70 1.36 -17.78
N ARG A 88 -8.14 2.61 -17.97
CA ARG A 88 -7.57 3.51 -18.99
C ARG A 88 -6.08 3.77 -18.76
N PHE A 89 -5.67 3.90 -17.49
CA PHE A 89 -4.28 4.15 -17.14
C PHE A 89 -3.38 2.92 -17.35
N ILE A 90 -3.91 1.71 -17.16
CA ILE A 90 -3.21 0.43 -17.27
C ILE A 90 -3.13 -0.06 -18.72
N LYS A 91 -4.10 0.30 -19.57
CA LYS A 91 -4.21 -0.18 -20.95
C LYS A 91 -2.87 -0.10 -21.69
N GLY A 92 -2.33 -1.26 -22.08
CA GLY A 92 -1.09 -1.39 -22.84
C GLY A 92 0.21 -1.34 -22.02
N LYS A 93 0.17 -1.22 -20.70
CA LYS A 93 1.38 -1.05 -19.84
C LYS A 93 1.80 -2.31 -19.06
N GLY A 94 1.02 -3.38 -19.13
CA GLY A 94 1.33 -4.67 -18.50
C GLY A 94 1.37 -4.63 -16.96
N SER A 95 1.89 -5.69 -16.35
CA SER A 95 1.87 -5.89 -14.88
C SER A 95 2.80 -4.95 -14.10
N TRP A 96 3.79 -4.33 -14.75
CA TRP A 96 4.77 -3.44 -14.13
C TRP A 96 4.17 -2.13 -13.60
N ILE A 97 2.99 -1.76 -14.09
CA ILE A 97 2.28 -0.57 -13.61
C ILE A 97 1.87 -0.66 -12.13
N ALA A 98 1.88 -1.87 -11.55
CA ALA A 98 1.70 -2.03 -10.10
C ALA A 98 2.78 -1.29 -9.29
N PHE A 99 3.94 -0.96 -9.88
CA PHE A 99 4.89 -0.03 -9.25
C PHE A 99 4.26 1.31 -8.89
N LEU A 100 3.32 1.83 -9.68
CA LEU A 100 2.63 3.10 -9.44
C LEU A 100 1.42 2.96 -8.52
N SER A 101 1.17 1.79 -7.93
CA SER A 101 0.09 1.58 -6.97
C SER A 101 0.27 2.37 -5.67
N PHE A 102 1.42 3.00 -5.43
CA PHE A 102 1.61 3.89 -4.29
C PHE A 102 0.89 5.25 -4.47
N LEU A 103 0.35 5.56 -5.66
CA LEU A 103 -0.32 6.82 -5.93
C LEU A 103 -1.61 6.96 -5.11
N PRO A 104 -1.85 8.11 -4.48
CA PRO A 104 -3.07 8.34 -3.71
C PRO A 104 -4.30 8.25 -4.63
N VAL A 105 -5.42 7.74 -4.09
CA VAL A 105 -6.75 7.66 -4.73
C VAL A 105 -6.90 6.63 -5.86
N ILE A 106 -5.86 6.37 -6.64
CA ILE A 106 -5.91 5.45 -7.80
C ILE A 106 -5.12 4.15 -7.54
N GLY A 107 -4.23 4.15 -6.54
CA GLY A 107 -3.35 3.03 -6.21
C GLY A 107 -4.07 1.69 -6.03
N ASP A 108 -5.09 1.65 -5.18
CA ASP A 108 -5.84 0.42 -4.91
C ASP A 108 -6.66 -0.02 -6.13
N ALA A 109 -7.21 0.93 -6.88
CA ALA A 109 -7.92 0.65 -8.12
C ALA A 109 -6.99 0.01 -9.17
N ILE A 110 -5.70 0.38 -9.21
CA ILE A 110 -4.72 -0.26 -10.09
C ILE A 110 -4.57 -1.74 -9.73
N LEU A 111 -4.41 -2.06 -8.45
CA LEU A 111 -4.23 -3.44 -7.98
C LEU A 111 -5.47 -4.29 -8.23
N VAL A 112 -6.66 -3.74 -7.98
CA VAL A 112 -7.93 -4.39 -8.26
C VAL A 112 -8.10 -4.67 -9.75
N VAL A 113 -7.84 -3.69 -10.61
CA VAL A 113 -7.96 -3.86 -12.07
C VAL A 113 -6.93 -4.87 -12.59
N LEU A 114 -5.68 -4.83 -12.10
CA LEU A 114 -4.69 -5.86 -12.43
C LEU A 114 -5.14 -7.26 -11.98
N GLY A 115 -5.81 -7.35 -10.83
CA GLY A 115 -6.47 -8.56 -10.35
C GLY A 115 -7.53 -9.05 -11.32
N LEU A 116 -8.46 -8.17 -11.71
CA LEU A 116 -9.55 -8.46 -12.66
C LEU A 116 -9.02 -8.94 -14.02
N MET A 117 -7.93 -8.32 -14.48
CA MET A 117 -7.24 -8.70 -15.72
C MET A 117 -6.41 -9.98 -15.59
N ARG A 118 -6.35 -10.59 -14.40
CA ARG A 118 -5.52 -11.76 -14.08
C ARG A 118 -4.05 -11.57 -14.47
N ALA A 119 -3.51 -10.40 -14.17
CA ALA A 119 -2.10 -10.09 -14.38
C ALA A 119 -1.18 -11.08 -13.63
N ASN A 120 0.11 -11.12 -13.95
CA ASN A 120 1.00 -12.05 -13.24
C ASN A 120 1.21 -11.59 -11.78
N ALA A 121 0.69 -12.36 -10.82
CA ALA A 121 0.70 -12.01 -9.40
C ALA A 121 2.12 -11.78 -8.84
N ILE A 122 3.13 -12.49 -9.35
CA ILE A 122 4.53 -12.31 -8.91
C ILE A 122 5.06 -10.96 -9.39
N ILE A 123 4.83 -10.60 -10.65
CA ILE A 123 5.27 -9.31 -11.19
C ILE A 123 4.55 -8.16 -10.47
N VAL A 124 3.24 -8.30 -10.23
CA VAL A 124 2.45 -7.33 -9.46
C VAL A 124 3.01 -7.19 -8.04
N ALA A 125 3.26 -8.30 -7.33
CA ALA A 125 3.80 -8.29 -5.98
C ALA A 125 5.15 -7.57 -5.91
N ILE A 126 6.09 -7.95 -6.79
CA ILE A 126 7.44 -7.37 -6.81
C ILE A 126 7.39 -5.88 -7.16
N SER A 127 6.71 -5.53 -8.26
CA SER A 127 6.65 -4.14 -8.73
C SER A 127 5.96 -3.23 -7.71
N MET A 128 4.82 -3.64 -7.15
CA MET A 128 4.13 -2.92 -6.07
C MET A 128 5.01 -2.75 -4.84
N THR A 129 5.66 -3.82 -4.39
CA THR A 129 6.49 -3.78 -3.19
C THR A 129 7.66 -2.82 -3.38
N LEU A 130 8.30 -2.83 -4.55
CA LEU A 130 9.36 -1.88 -4.90
C LEU A 130 8.85 -0.43 -4.91
N GLY A 131 7.68 -0.17 -5.50
CA GLY A 131 7.11 1.17 -5.53
C GLY A 131 6.78 1.72 -4.14
N LYS A 132 6.18 0.87 -3.29
CA LYS A 132 5.85 1.22 -1.89
C LYS A 132 7.11 1.41 -1.05
N LEU A 133 8.10 0.53 -1.19
CA LEU A 133 9.39 0.65 -0.52
C LEU A 133 10.10 1.95 -0.90
N ALA A 134 10.15 2.28 -2.20
CA ALA A 134 10.75 3.52 -2.68
C ALA A 134 10.07 4.75 -2.06
N ARG A 135 8.72 4.77 -2.03
CA ARG A 135 7.96 5.84 -1.38
C ARG A 135 8.33 6.00 0.09
N TYR A 136 8.35 4.92 0.86
CA TYR A 136 8.68 4.97 2.28
C TYR A 136 10.14 5.36 2.53
N ALA A 137 11.08 4.83 1.73
CA ALA A 137 12.49 5.18 1.83
C ALA A 137 12.72 6.68 1.60
N ILE A 138 12.07 7.27 0.60
CA ILE A 138 12.13 8.73 0.34
C ILE A 138 11.58 9.49 1.55
N LEU A 139 10.41 9.10 2.05
CA LEU A 139 9.74 9.75 3.19
C LEU A 139 10.60 9.73 4.45
N VAL A 140 11.20 8.58 4.76
CA VAL A 140 12.10 8.39 5.91
C VAL A 140 13.38 9.19 5.72
N ALA A 141 14.02 9.14 4.54
CA ALA A 141 15.23 9.91 4.27
C ALA A 141 14.99 11.42 4.40
N THR A 142 13.87 11.93 3.89
CA THR A 142 13.49 13.35 4.05
C THR A 142 13.27 13.70 5.52
N THR A 143 12.60 12.83 6.28
CA THR A 143 12.30 13.05 7.70
C THR A 143 13.56 13.05 8.55
N LEU A 144 14.45 12.07 8.36
CA LEU A 144 15.72 12.01 9.09
C LEU A 144 16.58 13.24 8.80
N LYS A 145 16.61 13.70 7.54
CA LYS A 145 17.32 14.93 7.15
C LYS A 145 16.74 16.18 7.82
N LEU A 146 15.41 16.27 7.92
CA LEU A 146 14.73 17.38 8.61
C LEU A 146 14.97 17.38 10.13
N ILE A 147 15.02 16.20 10.76
CA ILE A 147 15.28 16.07 12.20
C ILE A 147 16.76 16.35 12.53
N SER A 148 17.68 16.10 11.60
CA SER A 148 19.11 16.38 11.76
C SER A 148 19.53 17.84 11.51
N LEU A 149 18.59 18.70 11.09
CA LEU A 149 18.75 20.14 10.86
C LEU A 149 18.35 20.93 12.12
#